data_AF-A0A9P3Q6Z1-F1
#
_entry.id   AF-A0A9P3Q6Z1-F1
#
_cell.length_a   1.000
_cell.length_b   1.000
_cell.length_c   1.000
_cell.angle_alpha   90.00
_cell.angle_beta   90.00
_cell.angle_gamma   90.00
#
_symmetry.space_group_name_H-M   'P 1'
#
loop_
_entity.id
_entity.type
_entity.pdbx_description
1 polymer ?
#
loop_
_entity_poly.entity_id
_entity_poly.type
_entity_poly.pdbx_seq_one_letter_code
_entity_poly.pdbx_strand_id
1 'polypeptide(L)'
;MSWLSRILRLRRVTEPAGETPAAAAAAPAGVRGSLQVRHVDAGSCNGCEVEISGAFGPVYDAERFGARLVASPRHADALLVTGVVTRNMAQPLRNTLAATPLPRVVIACGDCALNRGVFAEAYGVVGAVGEVVPVDVEIPGCPPTPDQVVAALRSVTGR
;
A
#
# COMPACT_ATOMS: atom_id res chain seq x y z
N MET A 1 -38.17 6.93 12.08
CA MET A 1 -36.94 7.04 12.90
C MET A 1 -36.19 8.29 12.47
N SER A 2 -35.76 9.13 13.42
CA SER A 2 -34.99 10.35 13.14
C SER A 2 -33.57 10.01 12.66
N TRP A 3 -32.98 10.85 11.81
CA TRP A 3 -31.57 10.73 11.41
C TRP A 3 -30.61 10.72 12.62
N LEU A 4 -30.94 11.49 13.67
CA LEU A 4 -30.16 11.52 14.91
C LEU A 4 -30.16 10.17 15.63
N SER A 5 -31.29 9.46 15.65
CA SER A 5 -31.36 8.15 16.30
C SER A 5 -30.60 7.08 15.51
N ARG A 6 -30.47 7.22 14.18
CA ARG A 6 -29.62 6.34 13.36
C ARG A 6 -28.13 6.61 13.59
N ILE A 7 -27.70 7.87 13.65
CA ILE A 7 -26.30 8.25 13.93
C ILE A 7 -25.87 7.71 15.30
N LEU A 8 -26.68 7.93 16.34
CA LEU A 8 -26.39 7.45 17.70
C LEU A 8 -26.36 5.92 17.81
N ARG A 9 -27.11 5.22 16.95
CA ARG A 9 -27.17 3.74 16.92
C ARG A 9 -25.98 3.12 16.19
N LEU A 10 -25.54 3.72 15.08
CA LEU A 10 -24.41 3.22 14.29
C LEU A 10 -23.07 3.38 15.01
N ARG A 11 -22.91 4.42 15.84
CA ARG A 11 -21.67 4.72 16.60
C ARG A 11 -20.43 4.66 15.67
N ARG A 12 -19.30 4.11 16.13
CA ARG A 12 -18.10 3.95 15.30
C ARG A 12 -18.28 2.75 14.39
N VAL A 13 -18.17 2.98 13.09
CA VAL A 13 -18.04 1.93 12.07
C VAL A 13 -16.61 1.42 12.01
N THR A 14 -15.64 2.26 12.40
CA THR A 14 -14.22 1.96 12.34
C THR A 14 -13.80 0.98 13.43
N GLU A 15 -13.08 -0.06 13.03
CA GLU A 15 -12.45 -1.03 13.93
C GLU A 15 -11.52 -0.32 14.93
N PRO A 16 -11.42 -0.81 16.19
CA PRO A 16 -10.54 -0.23 17.18
C PRO A 16 -9.09 -0.23 16.70
N ALA A 17 -8.33 0.80 17.05
CA ALA A 17 -6.90 0.79 16.80
C ALA A 17 -6.26 -0.27 17.70
N GLY A 18 -5.68 -1.32 17.09
CA GLY A 18 -4.84 -2.28 17.79
C GLY A 18 -3.50 -1.66 18.22
N GLU A 19 -2.62 -2.49 18.78
CA GLU A 19 -1.27 -2.06 19.16
C GLU A 19 -0.50 -1.45 17.99
N THR A 20 0.38 -0.48 18.26
CA THR A 20 1.24 0.12 17.24
C THR A 20 2.24 -0.94 16.77
N PRO A 21 2.25 -1.29 15.48
CA PRO A 21 3.18 -2.29 14.97
C PRO A 21 4.63 -1.84 15.10
N ALA A 22 5.54 -2.81 15.19
CA ALA A 22 6.97 -2.52 15.16
C ALA A 22 7.32 -1.70 13.90
N ALA A 23 8.19 -0.71 14.06
CA ALA A 23 8.60 0.14 12.94
C ALA A 23 9.21 -0.71 11.82
N ALA A 24 8.91 -0.35 10.57
CA ALA A 24 9.49 -1.01 9.41
C ALA A 24 11.02 -0.93 9.50
N ALA A 25 11.68 -2.09 9.51
CA ALA A 25 13.12 -2.21 9.76
C ALA A 25 13.98 -1.46 8.71
N ALA A 26 13.46 -1.29 7.49
CA ALA A 26 14.16 -0.67 6.36
C ALA A 26 13.55 0.65 5.88
N ALA A 27 12.54 1.21 6.57
CA ALA A 27 11.97 2.49 6.14
C ALA A 27 13.00 3.63 6.28
N PRO A 28 13.25 4.42 5.22
CA PRO A 28 14.25 5.47 5.26
C PRO A 28 13.96 6.56 6.30
N ALA A 29 15.03 7.10 6.87
CA ALA A 29 14.95 8.17 7.86
C ALA A 29 14.23 9.40 7.27
N GLY A 30 13.23 9.91 8.00
CA GLY A 30 12.51 11.15 7.66
C GLY A 30 11.04 10.97 7.28
N VAL A 31 10.60 9.77 6.88
CA VAL A 31 9.18 9.50 6.58
C VAL A 31 8.50 8.92 7.81
N ARG A 32 7.80 9.75 8.60
CA ARG A 32 7.04 9.34 9.80
C ARG A 32 5.82 10.22 10.04
N GLY A 33 4.80 9.67 10.68
CA GLY A 33 3.60 10.37 11.15
C GLY A 33 2.62 10.83 10.07
N SER A 34 3.11 11.24 8.90
CA SER A 34 2.32 11.56 7.70
C SER A 34 2.95 10.87 6.51
N LEU A 35 2.18 10.06 5.79
CA LEU A 35 2.63 9.23 4.68
C LEU A 35 1.70 9.45 3.49
N GLN A 36 2.18 10.19 2.49
CA GLN A 36 1.45 10.37 1.24
C GLN A 36 1.76 9.20 0.29
N VAL A 37 0.79 8.33 0.06
CA VAL A 37 0.94 7.08 -0.69
C VAL A 37 0.43 7.23 -2.10
N ARG A 38 1.26 6.95 -3.11
CA ARG A 38 0.80 6.73 -4.48
C ARG A 38 0.77 5.23 -4.77
N HIS A 39 -0.43 4.69 -4.99
CA HIS A 39 -0.58 3.33 -5.50
C HIS A 39 -0.08 3.22 -6.95
N VAL A 40 0.56 2.11 -7.30
CA VAL A 40 1.00 1.82 -8.67
C VAL A 40 0.67 0.37 -8.98
N ASP A 41 -0.27 0.15 -9.90
CA ASP A 41 -0.53 -1.17 -10.46
C ASP A 41 0.52 -1.48 -11.54
N ALA A 42 1.37 -2.48 -11.32
CA ALA A 42 2.40 -2.90 -12.28
C ALA A 42 1.98 -4.09 -13.17
N GLY A 43 0.77 -4.64 -12.96
CA GLY A 43 0.32 -5.88 -13.56
C GLY A 43 -0.54 -6.74 -12.64
N SER A 44 -1.39 -6.11 -11.83
CA SER A 44 -2.29 -6.73 -10.86
C SER A 44 -3.55 -7.29 -11.53
N CYS A 45 -4.24 -8.18 -10.83
CA CYS A 45 -5.55 -8.71 -11.20
C CYS A 45 -6.72 -7.96 -10.52
N ASN A 46 -6.47 -6.78 -9.96
CA ASN A 46 -7.38 -5.97 -9.13
C ASN A 46 -7.72 -6.54 -7.74
N GLY A 47 -7.19 -7.71 -7.37
CA GLY A 47 -7.46 -8.31 -6.04
C GLY A 47 -6.88 -7.48 -4.89
N CYS A 48 -5.62 -7.05 -5.00
CA CYS A 48 -4.98 -6.23 -3.97
C CYS A 48 -5.59 -4.83 -3.89
N GLU A 49 -6.04 -4.27 -5.01
CA GLU A 49 -6.66 -2.96 -5.13
C GLU A 49 -7.99 -2.87 -4.37
N VAL A 50 -8.77 -3.94 -4.36
CA VAL A 50 -10.00 -4.04 -3.57
C VAL A 50 -9.67 -3.95 -2.08
N GLU A 51 -8.66 -4.68 -1.61
CA GLU A 51 -8.26 -4.66 -0.20
C GLU A 51 -7.59 -3.33 0.20
N ILE A 52 -6.80 -2.72 -0.69
CA ILE A 52 -6.28 -1.36 -0.50
C ILE A 52 -7.44 -0.37 -0.38
N SER A 53 -8.44 -0.46 -1.25
CA SER A 53 -9.63 0.40 -1.16
C SER A 53 -10.39 0.16 0.15
N GLY A 54 -10.45 -1.09 0.63
CA GLY A 54 -10.97 -1.44 1.95
C GLY A 54 -10.19 -0.80 3.09
N ALA A 55 -8.86 -0.82 3.04
CA ALA A 55 -7.97 -0.25 4.06
C ALA A 55 -8.18 1.27 4.24
N PHE A 56 -8.45 2.00 3.15
CA PHE A 56 -8.80 3.42 3.18
C PHE A 56 -10.31 3.68 3.32
N GLY A 57 -11.11 2.62 3.43
CA GLY A 57 -12.55 2.69 3.70
C GLY A 57 -12.86 2.99 5.17
N PRO A 58 -14.13 3.28 5.51
CA PRO A 58 -14.54 3.74 6.84
C PRO A 58 -14.39 2.69 7.96
N VAL A 59 -14.27 1.41 7.61
CA VAL A 59 -14.10 0.30 8.57
C VAL A 59 -12.67 0.24 9.09
N TYR A 60 -11.67 0.36 8.22
CA TYR A 60 -10.26 0.24 8.60
C TYR A 60 -9.57 1.59 8.80
N ASP A 61 -10.00 2.60 8.03
CA ASP A 61 -9.62 4.02 8.14
C ASP A 61 -8.11 4.22 8.33
N ALA A 62 -7.33 3.83 7.32
CA ALA A 62 -5.87 4.06 7.31
C ALA A 62 -5.49 5.54 7.51
N GLU A 63 -6.37 6.48 7.12
CA GLU A 63 -6.13 7.92 7.20
C GLU A 63 -5.97 8.42 8.65
N ARG A 64 -6.63 7.79 9.63
CA ARG A 64 -6.44 8.14 11.06
C ARG A 64 -5.02 7.92 11.55
N PHE A 65 -4.25 7.07 10.88
CA PHE A 65 -2.85 6.77 11.18
C PHE A 65 -1.85 7.61 10.36
N GLY A 66 -2.35 8.60 9.62
CA GLY A 66 -1.54 9.54 8.84
C GLY A 66 -1.17 9.05 7.45
N ALA A 67 -1.70 7.91 6.98
CA ALA A 67 -1.51 7.45 5.62
C ALA A 67 -2.61 7.99 4.70
N ARG A 68 -2.28 8.57 3.55
CA ARG A 68 -3.28 9.12 2.63
C ARG A 68 -2.94 8.80 1.18
N LEU A 69 -3.95 8.46 0.38
CA LEU A 69 -3.75 8.26 -1.06
C LEU A 69 -3.62 9.60 -1.80
N VAL A 70 -2.58 9.71 -2.63
CA VAL A 70 -2.34 10.86 -3.51
C VAL A 70 -2.33 10.45 -4.97
N ALA A 71 -2.79 11.36 -5.85
CA ALA A 71 -2.91 11.08 -7.28
C ALA A 71 -1.57 11.14 -8.02
N SER A 72 -0.64 11.98 -7.57
CA SER A 72 0.63 12.24 -8.25
C SER A 72 1.81 11.70 -7.45
N PRO A 73 2.75 10.97 -8.08
CA PRO A 73 3.99 10.55 -7.41
C PRO A 73 4.85 11.74 -6.95
N ARG A 74 4.68 12.92 -7.55
CA ARG A 74 5.39 14.14 -7.11
C ARG A 74 4.95 14.64 -5.73
N HIS A 75 3.80 14.19 -5.24
CA HIS A 75 3.26 14.53 -3.92
C HIS A 75 3.34 13.33 -2.95
N ALA A 76 4.01 12.24 -3.36
CA ALA A 76 4.07 11.02 -2.59
C ALA A 76 5.38 10.89 -1.82
N ASP A 77 5.28 10.39 -0.60
CA ASP A 77 6.39 9.95 0.24
C ASP A 77 6.49 8.41 0.24
N ALA A 78 5.51 7.72 -0.32
CA ALA A 78 5.56 6.28 -0.52
C ALA A 78 4.90 5.82 -1.83
N LEU A 79 5.45 4.77 -2.41
CA LEU A 79 4.86 4.03 -3.53
C LEU A 79 4.35 2.69 -3.03
N LEU A 80 3.05 2.44 -3.17
CA LEU A 80 2.43 1.16 -2.88
C LEU A 80 2.24 0.40 -4.19
N VAL A 81 3.10 -0.56 -4.48
CA VAL A 81 3.15 -1.26 -5.76
C VAL A 81 2.49 -2.62 -5.65
N THR A 82 1.57 -2.92 -6.57
CA THR A 82 0.83 -4.19 -6.62
C THR A 82 1.09 -4.93 -7.93
N GLY A 83 0.83 -6.24 -7.89
CA GLY A 83 0.90 -7.11 -9.06
C GLY A 83 2.32 -7.53 -9.42
N VAL A 84 2.40 -8.40 -10.42
CA VAL A 84 3.69 -8.71 -11.06
C VAL A 84 4.13 -7.51 -11.88
N VAL A 85 5.43 -7.34 -12.10
CA VAL A 85 5.89 -6.31 -13.03
C VAL A 85 5.82 -6.85 -14.45
N THR A 86 4.80 -6.43 -15.21
CA THR A 86 4.69 -6.76 -16.63
C THR A 86 5.74 -6.04 -17.46
N ARG A 87 6.08 -6.59 -18.64
CA ARG A 87 7.04 -5.98 -19.59
C ARG A 87 6.70 -4.51 -19.90
N ASN A 88 5.42 -4.23 -20.06
CA ASN A 88 4.94 -2.89 -20.42
C ASN A 88 5.00 -1.92 -19.23
N MET A 89 4.92 -2.43 -17.99
CA MET A 89 4.95 -1.62 -16.77
C MET A 89 6.34 -1.44 -16.17
N ALA A 90 7.34 -2.20 -16.58
CA ALA A 90 8.70 -2.06 -16.06
C ALA A 90 9.26 -0.64 -16.20
N GLN A 91 9.13 -0.01 -17.38
CA GLN A 91 9.61 1.36 -17.58
C GLN A 91 8.73 2.41 -16.88
N PRO A 92 7.39 2.37 -16.97
CA PRO A 92 6.52 3.23 -16.18
C PRO A 92 6.82 3.20 -14.67
N LEU A 93 7.02 2.01 -14.08
CA LEU A 93 7.33 1.87 -12.66
C LEU A 93 8.64 2.58 -12.29
N ARG A 94 9.70 2.40 -13.09
CA ARG A 94 10.99 3.10 -12.90
C ARG A 94 10.83 4.61 -13.02
N ASN A 95 10.04 5.08 -13.98
CA ASN A 95 9.77 6.51 -14.17
C ASN A 95 8.99 7.10 -12.99
N THR A 96 8.01 6.37 -12.46
CA THR A 96 7.25 6.77 -11.27
C THR A 96 8.15 6.89 -10.05
N LEU A 97 9.04 5.91 -9.83
CA LEU A 97 10.04 5.97 -8.77
C LEU A 97 10.96 7.19 -8.93
N ALA A 98 11.46 7.44 -10.13
CA ALA A 98 12.31 8.60 -10.43
C ALA A 98 11.58 9.95 -10.22
N ALA A 99 10.27 10.00 -10.47
CA ALA A 99 9.45 11.20 -10.29
C ALA A 99 9.03 11.45 -8.84
N THR A 100 9.24 10.49 -7.94
CA THR A 100 8.89 10.58 -6.51
C THR A 100 10.04 11.24 -5.74
N PRO A 101 9.82 12.32 -4.97
CA PRO A 101 10.87 12.99 -4.19
C PRO A 101 11.55 12.07 -3.17
N LEU A 102 12.74 12.42 -2.71
CA LEU A 102 13.37 11.78 -1.55
C LEU A 102 13.15 12.66 -0.30
N PRO A 103 13.00 12.09 0.91
CA PRO A 103 12.97 10.65 1.23
C PRO A 103 11.64 9.99 0.82
N ARG A 104 11.70 8.76 0.30
CA ARG A 104 10.51 7.95 -0.08
C ARG A 104 10.63 6.49 0.30
N VAL A 105 9.50 5.82 0.51
CA VAL A 105 9.41 4.38 0.80
C VAL A 105 8.77 3.63 -0.37
N VAL A 106 9.29 2.48 -0.76
CA VAL A 106 8.67 1.56 -1.73
C VAL A 106 8.10 0.36 -0.99
N ILE A 107 6.80 0.15 -1.13
CA ILE A 107 6.04 -0.91 -0.47
C ILE A 107 5.53 -1.87 -1.55
N ALA A 108 5.98 -3.12 -1.53
CA ALA A 108 5.46 -4.18 -2.40
C ALA A 108 4.28 -4.88 -1.72
N CYS A 109 3.14 -4.96 -2.41
CA CYS A 109 1.89 -5.47 -1.85
C CYS A 109 1.37 -6.67 -2.64
N GLY A 110 1.27 -7.79 -1.92
CA GLY A 110 0.76 -9.06 -2.40
C GLY A 110 1.83 -9.99 -2.99
N ASP A 111 1.55 -11.28 -3.02
CA ASP A 111 2.51 -12.33 -3.39
C ASP A 111 3.03 -12.14 -4.83
N CYS A 112 2.17 -11.70 -5.75
CA CYS A 112 2.59 -11.34 -7.11
C CYS A 112 3.69 -10.27 -7.12
N ALA A 113 3.64 -9.29 -6.22
CA ALA A 113 4.63 -8.24 -6.12
C ALA A 113 5.93 -8.71 -5.44
N LEU A 114 5.85 -9.68 -4.52
CA LEU A 114 6.99 -10.21 -3.75
C LEU A 114 7.75 -11.30 -4.52
N ASN A 115 7.04 -12.26 -5.11
CA ASN A 115 7.63 -13.48 -5.66
C ASN A 115 7.03 -13.93 -7.00
N ARG A 116 6.30 -13.02 -7.69
CA ARG A 116 5.59 -13.28 -8.96
C ARG A 116 4.36 -14.20 -8.85
N GLY A 117 4.11 -14.79 -7.69
CA GLY A 117 2.95 -15.63 -7.41
C GLY A 117 2.72 -16.70 -8.48
N VAL A 118 1.47 -16.86 -8.90
CA VAL A 118 1.07 -17.82 -9.94
C VAL A 118 1.62 -17.49 -11.34
N PHE A 119 2.25 -16.33 -11.53
CA PHE A 119 2.78 -15.86 -12.81
C PHE A 119 4.31 -15.93 -12.90
N ALA A 120 4.96 -16.69 -12.02
CA ALA A 120 6.43 -16.79 -11.95
C ALA A 120 7.10 -17.15 -13.30
N GLU A 121 6.44 -17.98 -14.11
CA GLU A 121 6.93 -18.44 -15.41
C GLU A 121 6.20 -17.78 -16.61
N ALA A 122 5.36 -16.77 -16.36
CA ALA A 122 4.56 -16.17 -17.41
C ALA A 122 5.43 -15.30 -18.36
N TYR A 123 5.25 -15.49 -19.67
CA TYR A 123 6.07 -14.83 -20.71
C TYR A 123 6.07 -13.30 -20.65
N GLY A 124 4.96 -12.70 -20.18
CA GLY A 124 4.75 -11.26 -20.10
C GLY A 124 5.28 -10.60 -18.83
N VAL A 125 5.83 -11.38 -17.90
CA VAL A 125 6.35 -10.92 -16.61
C VAL A 125 7.84 -10.67 -16.72
N VAL A 126 8.28 -9.51 -16.23
CA VAL A 126 9.71 -9.18 -16.08
C VAL A 126 10.23 -9.70 -14.75
N GLY A 127 9.44 -9.57 -13.69
CA GLY A 127 9.83 -10.01 -12.37
C GLY A 127 8.86 -9.59 -11.26
N ALA A 128 9.26 -9.88 -10.03
CA ALA A 128 8.69 -9.26 -8.83
C ALA A 128 9.10 -7.78 -8.74
N VAL A 129 8.43 -7.00 -7.89
CA VAL A 129 8.72 -5.58 -7.72
C VAL A 129 10.17 -5.36 -7.27
N GLY A 130 10.65 -6.15 -6.32
CA GLY A 130 12.02 -6.09 -5.79
C GLY A 130 13.12 -6.37 -6.81
N GLU A 131 12.81 -7.06 -7.91
CA GLU A 131 13.76 -7.32 -9.00
C GLU A 131 13.86 -6.14 -9.97
N VAL A 132 12.87 -5.23 -9.95
CA VAL A 132 12.80 -4.07 -10.86
C VAL A 132 13.19 -2.78 -10.13
N VAL A 133 12.69 -2.58 -8.91
CA VAL A 133 12.97 -1.41 -8.08
C VAL A 133 13.31 -1.83 -6.65
N PRO A 134 14.13 -1.05 -5.90
CA PRO A 134 14.39 -1.36 -4.50
C PRO A 134 13.08 -1.28 -3.70
N VAL A 135 12.83 -2.30 -2.88
CA VAL A 135 11.66 -2.41 -1.99
C VAL A 135 12.13 -2.27 -0.55
N ASP A 136 11.42 -1.46 0.23
CA ASP A 136 11.71 -1.20 1.65
C ASP A 136 10.77 -1.97 2.58
N VAL A 137 9.52 -2.22 2.14
CA VAL A 137 8.50 -2.92 2.91
C VAL A 137 7.76 -3.90 2.02
N GLU A 138 7.54 -5.11 2.53
CA GLU A 138 6.80 -6.16 1.84
C GLU A 138 5.53 -6.52 2.62
N ILE A 139 4.42 -6.67 1.91
CA ILE A 139 3.13 -7.10 2.47
C ILE A 139 2.74 -8.43 1.80
N PRO A 140 3.00 -9.58 2.45
CA PRO A 140 2.62 -10.89 1.90
C PRO A 140 1.10 -11.10 1.91
N GLY A 141 0.58 -11.84 0.93
CA GLY A 141 -0.84 -12.20 0.83
C GLY A 141 -1.38 -12.24 -0.61
N CYS A 142 -2.51 -12.93 -0.83
CA CYS A 142 -3.14 -13.05 -2.16
C CYS A 142 -4.68 -13.04 -2.09
N PRO A 143 -5.32 -11.87 -1.90
CA PRO A 143 -4.71 -10.58 -1.55
C PRO A 143 -4.41 -10.47 -0.04
N PRO A 144 -3.49 -9.58 0.37
CA PRO A 144 -3.32 -9.24 1.78
C PRO A 144 -4.58 -8.56 2.31
N THR A 145 -4.99 -8.87 3.54
CA THR A 145 -6.20 -8.28 4.12
C THR A 145 -6.04 -6.77 4.39
N PRO A 146 -7.12 -6.00 4.51
CA PRO A 146 -7.04 -4.57 4.78
C PRO A 146 -6.29 -4.25 6.07
N ASP A 147 -6.46 -5.09 7.11
CA ASP A 147 -5.72 -4.98 8.37
C ASP A 147 -4.21 -5.14 8.17
N GLN A 148 -3.78 -6.07 7.32
CA GLN A 148 -2.36 -6.26 6.99
C GLN A 148 -1.80 -5.04 6.24
N VAL A 149 -2.58 -4.47 5.31
CA VAL A 149 -2.22 -3.23 4.62
C VAL A 149 -2.10 -2.08 5.61
N VAL A 150 -3.08 -1.89 6.50
CA VAL A 150 -3.04 -0.86 7.55
C VAL A 150 -1.83 -1.06 8.46
N ALA A 151 -1.57 -2.27 8.93
CA ALA A 151 -0.42 -2.56 9.79
C ALA A 151 0.92 -2.21 9.12
N ALA A 152 1.07 -2.50 7.83
CA ALA A 152 2.25 -2.13 7.06
C ALA A 152 2.39 -0.60 6.88
N LEU A 153 1.29 0.11 6.63
CA LEU A 153 1.34 1.58 6.59
C LEU A 153 1.70 2.17 7.96
N ARG A 154 1.14 1.60 9.04
CA ARG A 154 1.42 2.00 10.43
C ARG A 154 2.86 1.73 10.85
N SER A 155 3.50 0.68 10.34
CA SER A 155 4.91 0.41 10.63
C SER A 155 5.83 1.48 10.03
N VAL A 156 5.42 2.14 8.94
CA VAL A 156 6.11 3.28 8.36
C VAL A 156 5.75 4.59 9.09
N THR A 157 4.47 4.83 9.37
CA THR A 157 4.05 6.07 10.04
C THR A 157 4.46 6.11 11.52
N GLY A 158 4.63 4.96 12.17
CA GLY A 158 4.94 4.83 13.59
C GLY A 158 3.76 5.18 14.51
N ARG A 159 2.52 5.05 14.03
CA ARG A 159 1.28 5.30 14.77
C ARG A 159 0.43 4.03 14.82
#